data_AF-A0A7Y2TFL7-F1
#
_entry.id   AF-A0A7Y2TFL7-F1
#
_cell.length_a   1.000
_cell.length_b   1.000
_cell.length_c   1.000
_cell.angle_alpha   90.00
_cell.angle_beta   90.00
_cell.angle_gamma   90.00
#
_symmetry.space_group_name_H-M   'P 1'
#
loop_
_entity.id
_entity.type
_entity.pdbx_description
1 polymer ?
#
loop_
_entity_poly.entity_id
_entity_poly.type
_entity_poly.pdbx_seq_one_letter_code
_entity_poly.pdbx_strand_id
1 'polypeptide(L)'
;MKRTILLLTIFTIVSTSFAQSAADYYRKAVVKFRSGDYAGAAVEYTRALDVDASSAVLYNNRGVCYYRIERYSDALNDYNQAVLI
;
A
#
# COMPACT_ATOMS: atom_id res chain seq x y z
N MET A 1 3.84 -45.10 3.57
CA MET A 1 4.80 -44.00 3.83
C MET A 1 4.87 -42.93 2.74
N LYS A 2 4.61 -43.21 1.46
CA LYS A 2 4.74 -42.21 0.37
C LYS A 2 3.52 -41.28 0.16
N ARG A 3 2.30 -41.66 0.60
CA ARG A 3 1.08 -40.85 0.40
C ARG A 3 0.88 -39.73 1.44
N THR A 4 1.39 -39.91 2.65
CA THR A 4 1.32 -38.90 3.73
C THR A 4 2.23 -37.69 3.48
N ILE A 5 3.33 -37.88 2.75
CA ILE A 5 4.26 -36.80 2.37
C ILE A 5 3.61 -35.86 1.34
N LEU A 6 2.78 -36.38 0.43
CA LEU A 6 2.14 -35.60 -0.63
C LEU A 6 1.07 -34.63 -0.11
N LEU A 7 0.42 -34.94 1.01
CA LEU A 7 -0.59 -34.06 1.64
C LEU A 7 0.06 -32.94 2.47
N LEU A 8 1.23 -33.18 3.06
CA LEU A 8 1.98 -32.19 3.83
C LEU A 8 2.63 -31.09 2.97
N THR A 9 3.02 -31.42 1.74
CA THR A 9 3.63 -30.45 0.81
C THR A 9 2.63 -29.49 0.18
N ILE A 10 1.33 -29.77 0.24
CA ILE A 10 0.30 -28.89 -0.31
C ILE A 10 -0.03 -27.75 0.68
N PHE A 11 0.15 -27.97 1.99
CA PHE A 11 -0.16 -26.96 3.02
C PHE A 11 0.86 -25.81 3.09
N THR A 12 2.11 -26.03 2.72
CA THR A 12 3.16 -24.99 2.77
C THR A 12 3.23 -24.12 1.51
N ILE A 13 2.58 -24.51 0.40
CA ILE A 13 2.49 -23.66 -0.81
C ILE A 13 1.47 -22.54 -0.59
N VAL A 14 0.48 -22.74 0.28
CA VAL A 14 -0.55 -21.73 0.56
C VAL A 14 -0.07 -20.64 1.53
N SER A 15 1.04 -20.85 2.26
CA SER A 15 1.59 -19.85 3.19
C SER A 15 2.44 -18.77 2.52
N THR A 16 2.66 -18.82 1.20
CA THR A 16 3.11 -17.62 0.46
C THR A 16 1.93 -16.73 0.07
N SER A 17 0.85 -16.70 0.87
CA SER A 17 0.17 -15.43 1.08
C SER A 17 1.21 -14.51 1.71
N PHE A 18 2.07 -13.91 0.89
CA PHE A 18 2.99 -12.87 1.31
C PHE A 18 2.17 -11.88 2.11
N ALA A 19 2.36 -11.84 3.43
CA ALA A 19 1.76 -10.81 4.26
C ALA A 19 2.28 -9.49 3.68
N GLN A 20 1.45 -8.80 2.92
CA GLN A 20 1.90 -7.66 2.15
C GLN A 20 2.23 -6.55 3.15
N SER A 21 3.48 -6.12 3.18
CA SER A 21 3.95 -5.08 4.11
C SER A 21 3.56 -3.69 3.60
N ALA A 22 3.52 -2.70 4.50
CA ALA A 22 3.38 -1.30 4.11
C ALA A 22 4.41 -0.90 3.05
N ALA A 23 5.64 -1.41 3.15
CA ALA A 23 6.72 -1.15 2.19
C ALA A 23 6.44 -1.70 0.79
N ASP A 24 5.73 -2.81 0.66
CA ASP A 24 5.39 -3.36 -0.66
C ASP A 24 4.29 -2.56 -1.34
N TYR A 25 3.26 -2.17 -0.58
CA TYR A 25 2.22 -1.26 -1.06
C TYR A 25 2.81 0.10 -1.44
N TYR A 26 3.71 0.64 -0.63
CA TYR A 26 4.47 1.84 -0.96
C TYR A 26 5.23 1.71 -2.29
N ARG A 27 5.96 0.60 -2.51
CA ARG A 27 6.69 0.37 -3.77
C ARG A 27 5.74 0.32 -4.97
N LYS A 28 4.59 -0.35 -4.85
CA LYS A 28 3.55 -0.37 -5.89
C LYS A 28 2.99 1.04 -6.17
N ALA A 29 2.72 1.82 -5.12
CA ALA A 29 2.24 3.18 -5.22
C ALA A 29 3.23 4.08 -5.97
N VAL A 30 4.53 3.97 -5.67
CA VAL A 30 5.59 4.74 -6.35
C VAL A 30 5.68 4.39 -7.84
N VAL A 31 5.57 3.10 -8.21
CA VAL A 31 5.56 2.69 -9.62
C VAL A 31 4.39 3.31 -10.37
N LYS A 32 3.18 3.23 -9.80
CA LYS A 32 1.98 3.85 -10.38
C LYS A 32 2.06 5.37 -10.47
N PHE A 33 2.60 6.00 -9.43
CA PHE A 33 2.81 7.45 -9.42
C PHE A 33 3.73 7.89 -10.56
N ARG A 34 4.84 7.17 -10.76
CA ARG A 34 5.81 7.43 -11.83
C ARG A 34 5.22 7.17 -13.22
N SER A 35 4.24 6.27 -13.34
CA SER A 35 3.52 6.05 -14.60
C SER A 35 2.37 7.03 -14.84
N GLY A 36 2.13 7.98 -13.92
CA GLY A 36 1.02 8.93 -14.01
C GLY A 36 -0.34 8.38 -13.55
N ASP A 37 -0.40 7.14 -13.06
CA ASP A 37 -1.61 6.55 -12.47
C ASP A 37 -1.74 7.03 -11.01
N TYR A 38 -2.09 8.31 -10.85
CA TYR A 38 -2.20 8.95 -9.54
C TYR A 38 -3.36 8.38 -8.72
N ALA A 39 -4.48 8.04 -9.36
CA ALA A 39 -5.61 7.42 -8.68
C ALA A 39 -5.23 6.02 -8.15
N GLY A 40 -4.59 5.19 -8.97
CA GLY A 40 -4.09 3.90 -8.52
C GLY A 40 -2.98 4.01 -7.48
N ALA A 41 -2.09 5.00 -7.58
CA ALA A 41 -1.08 5.26 -6.56
C ALA A 41 -1.71 5.59 -5.21
N ALA A 42 -2.77 6.41 -5.17
CA ALA A 42 -3.50 6.73 -3.94
C ALA A 42 -4.14 5.49 -3.29
N VAL A 43 -4.63 4.53 -4.11
CA VAL A 43 -5.15 3.25 -3.62
C VAL A 43 -4.05 2.43 -2.94
N GLU A 44 -2.88 2.31 -3.56
CA GLU A 44 -1.77 1.55 -2.96
C GLU A 44 -1.21 2.26 -1.72
N TYR A 45 -1.12 3.60 -1.70
CA TYR A 45 -0.77 4.33 -0.48
C TYR A 45 -1.79 4.14 0.64
N THR A 46 -3.09 4.04 0.31
CA THR A 46 -4.12 3.73 1.30
C THR A 46 -3.91 2.36 1.91
N ARG A 47 -3.60 1.33 1.11
CA ARG A 47 -3.27 0.01 1.64
C ARG A 47 -1.99 0.00 2.48
N ALA A 48 -1.01 0.86 2.15
CA ALA A 48 0.18 1.02 2.99
C ALA A 48 -0.18 1.64 4.35
N LEU A 49 -1.08 2.63 4.37
CA LEU A 49 -1.61 3.26 5.59
C LEU A 49 -2.48 2.32 6.42
N ASP A 50 -3.19 1.37 5.80
CA ASP A 50 -3.93 0.33 6.52
C ASP A 50 -3.00 -0.59 7.33
N VAL A 51 -1.72 -0.67 6.95
CA VAL A 51 -0.69 -1.44 7.66
C VAL A 51 0.13 -0.57 8.62
N ASP A 52 0.45 0.66 8.23
CA ASP A 52 1.15 1.65 9.07
C ASP A 52 0.46 3.03 8.98
N ALA A 53 -0.51 3.23 9.85
CA ALA A 53 -1.26 4.49 9.94
C ALA A 53 -0.48 5.64 10.61
N SER A 54 0.76 5.40 11.06
CA SER A 54 1.61 6.39 11.72
C SER A 54 2.69 6.97 10.80
N SER A 55 2.58 6.74 9.49
CA SER A 55 3.58 7.21 8.54
C SER A 55 3.19 8.55 7.91
N ALA A 56 3.80 9.63 8.39
CA ALA A 56 3.68 10.97 7.78
C ALA A 56 4.04 10.95 6.28
N VAL A 57 5.02 10.14 5.88
CA VAL A 57 5.46 10.00 4.49
C VAL A 57 4.35 9.42 3.60
N LEU A 58 3.60 8.42 4.09
CA LEU A 58 2.51 7.82 3.32
C LEU A 58 1.35 8.80 3.13
N TYR A 59 0.97 9.54 4.18
CA TYR A 59 -0.03 10.60 4.06
C TYR A 59 0.40 11.69 3.09
N ASN A 60 1.62 12.22 3.20
CA ASN A 60 2.13 13.22 2.27
C ASN A 60 2.05 12.74 0.82
N ASN A 61 2.50 11.52 0.54
CA ASN A 61 2.54 11.01 -0.83
C ASN A 61 1.14 10.71 -1.40
N ARG A 62 0.20 10.25 -0.56
CA ARG A 62 -1.20 10.11 -0.96
C ARG A 62 -1.86 11.47 -1.20
N GLY A 63 -1.53 12.48 -0.38
CA GLY A 63 -1.93 13.87 -0.57
C GLY A 63 -1.46 14.44 -1.91
N VAL A 64 -0.21 14.17 -2.31
CA VAL A 64 0.29 14.54 -3.65
C VAL A 64 -0.53 13.85 -4.73
N CYS A 65 -0.86 12.56 -4.59
CA CYS A 65 -1.71 11.88 -5.56
C CYS A 65 -3.08 12.53 -5.70
N TYR A 66 -3.74 12.87 -4.59
CA TYR A 66 -5.03 13.55 -4.59
C TYR A 66 -4.95 14.94 -5.22
N TYR A 67 -3.90 15.71 -4.94
CA TYR A 67 -3.68 17.00 -5.58
C TYR A 67 -3.56 16.87 -7.11
N ARG A 68 -2.83 15.86 -7.59
CA ARG A 68 -2.64 15.61 -9.04
C ARG A 68 -3.90 15.18 -9.77
N ILE A 69 -4.93 14.72 -9.06
CA ILE A 69 -6.26 14.39 -9.61
C ILE A 69 -7.34 15.38 -9.16
N GLU A 70 -6.92 16.58 -8.75
CA GLU A 70 -7.79 17.71 -8.39
C GLU A 70 -8.73 17.45 -7.19
N ARG A 71 -8.43 16.43 -6.39
CA ARG A 71 -9.11 16.13 -5.12
C ARG A 71 -8.48 16.93 -3.98
N TYR A 72 -8.59 18.25 -4.07
CA TYR A 72 -7.85 19.17 -3.19
C TYR A 72 -8.22 19.05 -1.71
N SER A 73 -9.50 18.81 -1.39
CA SER A 73 -9.94 18.63 -0.01
C SER A 73 -9.31 17.38 0.63
N ASP A 74 -9.25 16.28 -0.11
CA ASP A 74 -8.61 15.04 0.36
C ASP A 74 -7.09 15.22 0.51
N ALA A 75 -6.47 15.94 -0.43
CA ALA A 75 -5.05 16.28 -0.36
C ALA A 75 -4.73 17.10 0.89
N LEU A 76 -5.52 18.14 1.16
CA LEU A 76 -5.35 18.98 2.35
C LEU A 76 -5.51 18.18 3.64
N ASN A 77 -6.49 17.28 3.70
CA ASN A 77 -6.67 16.40 4.85
C ASN A 77 -5.44 15.51 5.10
N ASP A 78 -4.91 14.89 4.05
CA ASP A 78 -3.71 14.06 4.14
C ASP A 78 -2.47 14.88 4.52
N TYR A 79 -2.30 16.10 3.99
CA TYR A 79 -1.21 16.97 4.39
C TYR A 79 -1.30 17.40 5.86
N ASN A 80 -2.50 17.73 6.34
CA ASN A 80 -2.71 18.07 7.75
C ASN A 80 -2.38 16.88 8.65
N GLN A 81 -2.78 15.67 8.25
CA GLN A 81 -2.46 14.47 9.00
C GLN A 81 -0.95 14.17 9.01
N ALA A 82 -0.25 14.41 7.90
CA ALA A 82 1.20 14.28 7.82
C ALA A 82 1.97 15.28 8.70
N VAL A 83 1.38 16.44 9.01
CA VAL A 83 1.96 17.43 9.94
C VAL A 83 1.68 17.10 11.41
N LEU A 84 0.57 16.40 11.68
CA LEU A 84 0.15 16.04 13.03
C LEU A 84 0.93 14.83 13.60
N ILE A 85 1.33 13.91 12.74
CA ILE A 85 2.13 12.72 13.06
C ILE A 85 3.60 13.12 13.25
#